data_AF-A0A395RRF6-F1
#
_entry.id   AF-A0A395RRF6-F1
#
_cell.length_a   1.000
_cell.length_b   1.000
_cell.length_c   1.000
_cell.angle_alpha   90.00
_cell.angle_beta   90.00
_cell.angle_gamma   90.00
#
_symmetry.space_group_name_H-M   'P 1'
#
loop_
_entity.id
_entity.type
_entity.pdbx_description
1 polymer ?
#
loop_
_entity_poly.entity_id
_entity_poly.type
_entity_poly.pdbx_seq_one_letter_code
_entity_poly.pdbx_strand_id
1 'polypeptide(L)'
;MGLPNVSDICRTGRTLGLAGLGFAAEDFMASVGLSKLADRREVLLARSTIVNACRTYNIPSIIDMVSANVSQTTDGKSSEDESRKGRSLGFTGKQAIHPSQVETIQPEFGPSSEEVQRAAQVYVGDIDSQEQGKGVWNLNGQMIDAPVVKTALSLLDRASVCGIDVDNRISKVRLDAWERRLNSLL
;
A
#
# COMPACT_ATOMS: atom_id res chain seq x y z
N MET A 1 -5.15 -18.76 -20.45
CA MET A 1 -5.57 -17.82 -19.40
C MET A 1 -4.44 -17.65 -18.38
N GLY A 2 -4.09 -16.43 -18.01
CA GLY A 2 -2.93 -16.16 -17.14
C GLY A 2 -3.15 -16.45 -15.64
N LEU A 3 -4.38 -16.28 -15.13
CA LEU A 3 -4.66 -16.34 -13.69
C LEU A 3 -4.29 -17.67 -13.01
N PRO A 4 -4.60 -18.87 -13.57
CA PRO A 4 -4.19 -20.15 -12.95
C PRO A 4 -2.67 -20.32 -12.84
N ASN A 5 -1.91 -19.65 -13.72
CA ASN A 5 -0.46 -19.77 -13.80
C ASN A 5 0.28 -18.57 -13.19
N VAL A 6 -0.43 -17.64 -12.50
CA VAL A 6 0.16 -16.38 -12.02
C VAL A 6 1.33 -16.59 -11.07
N SER A 7 1.31 -17.66 -10.27
CA SER A 7 2.44 -18.03 -9.39
C SER A 7 3.70 -18.37 -10.19
N ASP A 8 3.58 -19.17 -11.25
CA ASP A 8 4.71 -19.55 -12.10
C ASP A 8 5.21 -18.38 -12.94
N ILE A 9 4.29 -17.51 -13.40
CA ILE A 9 4.62 -16.24 -14.06
C ILE A 9 5.46 -15.37 -13.12
N CYS A 10 5.05 -15.18 -11.87
CA CYS A 10 5.81 -14.39 -10.89
C CYS A 10 7.15 -15.03 -10.55
N ARG A 11 7.19 -16.35 -10.33
CA ARG A 11 8.41 -17.10 -10.00
C ARG A 11 9.45 -16.96 -11.10
N THR A 12 9.06 -17.29 -12.34
CA THR A 12 9.96 -17.23 -13.50
C THR A 12 10.28 -15.79 -13.84
N GLY A 13 9.26 -14.92 -13.86
CA GLY A 13 9.40 -13.50 -14.14
C GLY A 13 10.41 -12.82 -13.23
N ARG A 14 10.45 -13.16 -11.93
CA ARG A 14 11.46 -12.62 -11.03
C ARG A 14 12.90 -12.92 -11.49
N THR A 15 13.17 -14.14 -11.97
CA THR A 15 14.50 -14.50 -12.49
C THR A 15 14.85 -13.75 -13.78
N LEU A 16 13.83 -13.27 -14.51
CA LEU A 16 13.96 -12.51 -15.76
C LEU A 16 13.89 -10.99 -15.55
N GLY A 17 13.81 -10.50 -14.30
CA GLY A 17 13.73 -9.07 -14.01
C GLY A 17 12.34 -8.46 -14.19
N LEU A 18 11.26 -9.23 -13.99
CA LEU A 18 9.89 -8.73 -14.03
C LEU A 18 9.67 -7.61 -13.00
N ALA A 19 9.47 -6.38 -13.50
CA ALA A 19 9.25 -5.20 -12.67
C ALA A 19 7.82 -5.11 -12.12
N GLY A 20 6.84 -5.69 -12.79
CA GLY A 20 5.47 -5.62 -12.30
C GLY A 20 4.44 -6.42 -13.08
N LEU A 21 3.24 -6.48 -12.52
CA LEU A 21 2.06 -7.08 -13.13
C LEU A 21 0.88 -6.12 -13.06
N GLY A 22 0.21 -5.94 -14.19
CA GLY A 22 -1.05 -5.19 -14.29
C GLY A 22 -2.24 -6.12 -14.45
N PHE A 23 -3.35 -5.82 -13.77
CA PHE A 23 -4.59 -6.57 -13.93
C PHE A 23 -5.54 -5.88 -14.92
N ALA A 24 -5.70 -6.46 -16.11
CA ALA A 24 -6.66 -6.01 -17.12
C ALA A 24 -8.05 -6.63 -16.85
N ALA A 25 -8.85 -5.99 -15.98
CA ALA A 25 -10.13 -6.55 -15.53
C ALA A 25 -11.14 -6.76 -16.67
N GLU A 26 -11.26 -5.80 -17.59
CA GLU A 26 -12.27 -5.88 -18.66
C GLU A 26 -11.94 -7.03 -19.65
N ASP A 27 -10.67 -7.21 -20.03
CA ASP A 27 -10.22 -8.36 -20.84
C ASP A 27 -10.35 -9.69 -20.11
N PHE A 28 -10.04 -9.70 -18.81
CA PHE A 28 -10.23 -10.89 -17.98
C PHE A 28 -11.70 -11.30 -17.95
N MET A 29 -12.62 -10.35 -17.67
CA MET A 29 -14.06 -10.62 -17.64
C MET A 29 -14.58 -11.14 -18.99
N ALA A 30 -14.14 -10.54 -20.10
CA ALA A 30 -14.48 -11.03 -21.44
C ALA A 30 -14.01 -12.47 -21.68
N SER A 31 -12.83 -12.83 -21.17
CA SER A 31 -12.24 -14.17 -21.32
C SER A 31 -12.97 -15.27 -20.54
N VAL A 32 -13.63 -14.92 -19.43
CA VAL A 32 -14.32 -15.88 -18.55
C VAL A 32 -15.84 -15.74 -18.53
N GLY A 33 -16.39 -14.81 -19.32
CA GLY A 33 -17.84 -14.59 -19.41
C GLY A 33 -18.44 -13.97 -18.15
N LEU A 34 -17.70 -13.10 -17.46
CA LEU A 34 -18.20 -12.38 -16.29
C LEU A 34 -18.95 -11.10 -16.69
N SER A 35 -20.02 -10.82 -15.96
CA SER A 35 -20.74 -9.54 -16.04
C SER A 35 -20.23 -8.58 -14.97
N LYS A 36 -19.99 -7.33 -15.36
CA LYS A 36 -19.52 -6.27 -14.48
C LYS A 36 -20.54 -5.96 -13.37
N LEU A 37 -20.08 -5.88 -12.13
CA LEU A 37 -20.90 -5.45 -10.99
C LEU A 37 -20.42 -4.08 -10.50
N ALA A 38 -21.35 -3.32 -9.90
CA ALA A 38 -21.06 -1.97 -9.42
C ALA A 38 -19.98 -1.94 -8.32
N ASP A 39 -19.92 -2.96 -7.47
CA ASP A 39 -18.95 -3.08 -6.39
C ASP A 39 -17.66 -3.84 -6.78
N ARG A 40 -17.56 -4.28 -8.04
CA ARG A 40 -16.41 -5.01 -8.60
C ARG A 40 -16.12 -6.36 -7.92
N ARG A 41 -17.09 -6.94 -7.20
CA ARG A 41 -16.88 -8.23 -6.49
C ARG A 41 -16.62 -9.41 -7.43
N GLU A 42 -17.06 -9.32 -8.69
CA GLU A 42 -16.85 -10.32 -9.73
C GLU A 42 -15.37 -10.59 -10.02
N VAL A 43 -14.50 -9.60 -9.80
CA VAL A 43 -13.04 -9.73 -10.00
C VAL A 43 -12.25 -9.81 -8.68
N LEU A 44 -12.92 -9.87 -7.53
CA LEU A 44 -12.26 -9.86 -6.22
C LEU A 44 -11.27 -11.04 -6.06
N LEU A 45 -11.70 -12.25 -6.41
CA LEU A 45 -10.84 -13.44 -6.34
C LEU A 45 -9.61 -13.30 -7.23
N ALA A 46 -9.79 -12.82 -8.47
CA ALA A 46 -8.70 -12.64 -9.43
C ALA A 46 -7.69 -11.60 -8.91
N ARG A 47 -8.18 -10.47 -8.43
CA ARG A 47 -7.37 -9.39 -7.86
C ARG A 47 -6.54 -9.86 -6.66
N SER A 48 -7.17 -10.52 -5.69
CA SER A 48 -6.47 -11.06 -4.51
C SER A 48 -5.45 -12.14 -4.87
N THR A 49 -5.76 -12.99 -5.85
CA THR A 49 -4.85 -14.04 -6.32
C THR A 49 -3.58 -13.44 -6.94
N ILE A 50 -3.72 -12.39 -7.75
CA ILE A 50 -2.59 -11.67 -8.35
C ILE A 50 -1.74 -11.03 -7.26
N VAL A 51 -2.34 -10.29 -6.32
CA VAL A 51 -1.58 -9.64 -5.25
C VAL A 51 -0.80 -10.66 -4.42
N ASN A 52 -1.45 -11.75 -4.00
CA ASN A 52 -0.80 -12.79 -3.22
C ASN A 52 0.39 -13.39 -3.98
N ALA A 53 0.22 -13.74 -5.26
CA ALA A 53 1.31 -14.27 -6.07
C ALA A 53 2.47 -13.27 -6.21
N CYS A 54 2.18 -12.01 -6.52
CA CYS A 54 3.21 -10.96 -6.61
C CYS A 54 3.98 -10.81 -5.30
N ARG A 55 3.28 -10.78 -4.15
CA ARG A 55 3.90 -10.63 -2.83
C ARG A 55 4.73 -11.85 -2.44
N THR A 56 4.28 -13.07 -2.76
CA THR A 56 5.05 -14.30 -2.53
C THR A 56 6.42 -14.26 -3.19
N TYR A 57 6.52 -13.67 -4.39
CA TYR A 57 7.77 -13.60 -5.14
C TYR A 57 8.38 -12.19 -5.16
N ASN A 58 7.99 -11.27 -4.26
CA ASN A 58 8.54 -9.92 -4.16
C ASN A 58 8.56 -9.15 -5.51
N ILE A 59 7.49 -9.25 -6.30
CA ILE A 59 7.30 -8.43 -7.50
C ILE A 59 6.99 -6.99 -7.05
N PRO A 60 7.77 -5.98 -7.48
CA PRO A 60 7.71 -4.66 -6.86
C PRO A 60 6.45 -3.86 -7.24
N SER A 61 6.03 -3.92 -8.50
CA SER A 61 4.85 -3.19 -8.97
C SER A 61 3.66 -4.11 -9.21
N ILE A 62 2.55 -3.85 -8.53
CA ILE A 62 1.29 -4.58 -8.67
C ILE A 62 0.22 -3.57 -9.02
N ILE A 63 -0.17 -3.51 -10.29
CA ILE A 63 -0.99 -2.44 -10.84
C ILE A 63 -2.43 -2.92 -11.03
N ASP A 64 -3.37 -2.20 -10.41
CA ASP A 64 -4.78 -2.51 -10.44
C ASP A 64 -5.43 -2.11 -11.77
N MET A 65 -6.68 -2.55 -11.95
CA MET A 65 -7.49 -2.34 -13.14
C MET A 65 -7.81 -0.87 -13.43
N VAL A 66 -8.10 -0.57 -14.70
CA VAL A 66 -8.62 0.74 -15.13
C VAL A 66 -9.94 1.09 -14.44
N SER A 67 -10.18 2.38 -14.20
CA SER A 67 -11.54 2.87 -13.98
C SER A 67 -12.09 3.40 -15.30
N ALA A 68 -13.13 2.76 -15.82
CA ALA A 68 -13.72 3.12 -17.12
C ALA A 68 -14.49 4.46 -17.08
N ASN A 69 -14.84 4.94 -15.88
CA ASN A 69 -15.53 6.22 -15.76
C ASN A 69 -14.51 7.37 -15.76
N VAL A 70 -14.46 8.11 -16.88
CA VAL A 70 -13.57 9.26 -17.10
C VAL A 70 -14.26 10.58 -16.76
N SER A 71 -15.59 10.58 -16.70
CA SER A 71 -16.39 11.76 -16.41
C SER A 71 -16.34 12.10 -14.91
N GLN A 72 -15.85 13.29 -14.58
CA GLN A 72 -15.91 13.84 -13.22
C GLN A 72 -17.32 14.34 -12.84
N THR A 73 -18.30 14.33 -13.76
CA THR A 73 -19.49 15.18 -13.64
C THR A 73 -20.71 14.56 -12.99
N THR A 74 -20.61 13.39 -12.36
CA THR A 74 -21.68 12.96 -11.42
C THR A 74 -21.19 12.20 -10.20
N ASP A 75 -20.12 11.43 -10.28
CA ASP A 75 -19.67 10.59 -9.14
C ASP A 75 -18.14 10.44 -9.09
N GLY A 76 -17.39 11.55 -8.95
CA GLY A 76 -15.92 11.55 -8.73
C GLY A 76 -15.43 10.56 -7.64
N LYS A 77 -16.33 10.05 -6.80
CA LYS A 77 -16.15 8.97 -5.84
C LYS A 77 -15.74 7.62 -6.46
N SER A 78 -16.06 7.34 -7.73
CA SER A 78 -15.85 6.00 -8.31
C SER A 78 -14.37 5.61 -8.45
N SER A 79 -13.50 6.53 -8.90
CA SER A 79 -12.07 6.25 -9.07
C SER A 79 -11.30 6.28 -7.74
N GLU A 80 -11.65 7.18 -6.83
CA GLU A 80 -11.09 7.24 -5.47
C GLU A 80 -11.43 5.97 -4.69
N ASP A 81 -12.71 5.60 -4.61
CA ASP A 81 -13.15 4.42 -3.87
C ASP A 81 -12.59 3.13 -4.48
N GLU A 82 -12.53 3.01 -5.81
CA GLU A 82 -11.87 1.87 -6.46
C GLU A 82 -10.37 1.82 -6.14
N SER A 83 -9.69 2.97 -6.12
CA SER A 83 -8.25 3.05 -5.80
C SER A 83 -7.98 2.68 -4.36
N ARG A 84 -8.78 3.19 -3.41
CA ARG A 84 -8.71 2.84 -1.99
C ARG A 84 -8.93 1.36 -1.75
N LYS A 85 -9.92 0.76 -2.45
CA LYS A 85 -10.16 -0.69 -2.41
C LYS A 85 -9.02 -1.49 -3.05
N GLY A 86 -8.42 -1.00 -4.14
CA GLY A 86 -7.23 -1.61 -4.74
C GLY A 86 -6.05 -1.61 -3.79
N ARG A 87 -5.76 -0.45 -3.19
CA ARG A 87 -4.73 -0.32 -2.16
C ARG A 87 -4.96 -1.27 -0.99
N SER A 88 -6.19 -1.39 -0.49
CA SER A 88 -6.48 -2.27 0.66
C SER A 88 -6.30 -3.76 0.33
N LEU A 89 -6.44 -4.16 -0.94
CA LEU A 89 -6.08 -5.51 -1.40
C LEU A 89 -4.56 -5.72 -1.52
N GLY A 90 -3.76 -4.65 -1.53
CA GLY A 90 -2.30 -4.69 -1.58
C GLY A 90 -1.68 -4.32 -2.94
N PHE A 91 -2.48 -3.79 -3.88
CA PHE A 91 -1.98 -3.16 -5.10
C PHE A 91 -1.14 -1.91 -4.77
N THR A 92 -0.14 -1.63 -5.61
CA THR A 92 0.80 -0.52 -5.46
C THR A 92 0.50 0.64 -6.41
N GLY A 93 -0.49 0.50 -7.28
CA GLY A 93 -0.93 1.54 -8.21
C GLY A 93 -2.16 1.08 -8.98
N LYS A 94 -2.63 1.93 -9.90
CA LYS A 94 -3.79 1.67 -10.77
C LYS A 94 -3.52 2.22 -12.16
N GLN A 95 -4.05 1.55 -13.18
CA GLN A 95 -3.99 2.03 -14.56
C GLN A 95 -4.87 3.28 -14.73
N ALA A 96 -4.29 4.35 -15.29
CA ALA A 96 -5.00 5.56 -15.70
C ALA A 96 -5.16 5.56 -17.23
N ILE A 97 -6.37 5.83 -17.71
CA ILE A 97 -6.70 5.92 -19.15
C ILE A 97 -6.94 7.36 -19.61
N HIS A 98 -6.98 8.31 -18.67
CA HIS A 98 -7.09 9.73 -18.94
C HIS A 98 -6.22 10.54 -17.96
N PRO A 99 -5.54 11.62 -18.39
CA PRO A 99 -4.69 12.43 -17.51
C PRO A 99 -5.40 12.96 -16.24
N SER A 100 -6.69 13.30 -16.33
CA SER A 100 -7.46 13.78 -15.16
C SER A 100 -7.61 12.74 -14.04
N GLN A 101 -7.39 11.44 -14.32
CA GLN A 101 -7.44 10.40 -13.29
C GLN A 101 -6.17 10.38 -12.44
N VAL A 102 -5.06 10.96 -12.92
CA VAL A 102 -3.77 10.92 -12.23
C VAL A 102 -3.85 11.61 -10.87
N GLU A 103 -4.47 12.79 -10.81
CA GLU A 103 -4.65 13.57 -9.58
C GLU A 103 -5.52 12.84 -8.55
N THR A 104 -6.45 12.00 -9.01
CA THR A 104 -7.34 11.19 -8.16
C THR A 104 -6.66 9.90 -7.69
N ILE A 105 -5.91 9.23 -8.57
CA ILE A 105 -5.30 7.92 -8.31
C ILE A 105 -4.05 8.05 -7.43
N GLN A 106 -3.16 8.99 -7.74
CA GLN A 106 -1.84 9.07 -7.09
C GLN A 106 -1.94 9.20 -5.55
N PRO A 107 -2.77 10.09 -4.98
CA PRO A 107 -2.87 10.23 -3.53
C PRO A 107 -3.34 8.95 -2.84
N GLU A 108 -4.23 8.20 -3.47
CA GLU A 108 -4.80 6.98 -2.89
C GLU A 108 -3.76 5.85 -2.81
N PHE A 109 -2.72 5.82 -3.65
CA PHE A 109 -1.65 4.81 -3.59
C PHE A 109 -0.37 5.28 -2.87
N GLY A 110 -0.23 6.59 -2.64
CA GLY A 110 0.88 7.19 -1.89
C GLY A 110 0.71 7.09 -0.36
N PRO A 111 1.79 7.07 0.43
CA PRO A 111 1.71 7.19 1.89
C PRO A 111 1.10 8.54 2.31
N SER A 112 0.11 8.53 3.21
CA SER A 112 -0.44 9.75 3.79
C SER A 112 0.50 10.33 4.86
N SER A 113 0.36 11.62 5.15
CA SER A 113 1.17 12.27 6.20
C SER A 113 0.95 11.62 7.57
N GLU A 114 -0.29 11.22 7.88
CA GLU A 114 -0.66 10.56 9.12
C GLU A 114 -0.07 9.15 9.22
N GLU A 115 -0.10 8.40 8.12
CA GLU A 115 0.51 7.08 8.02
C GLU A 115 2.03 7.15 8.28
N VAL A 116 2.71 8.09 7.62
CA VAL A 116 4.17 8.30 7.78
C VAL A 116 4.49 8.75 9.21
N GLN A 117 3.71 9.67 9.78
CA GLN A 117 3.91 10.11 11.16
C GLN A 117 3.79 8.95 12.15
N ARG A 118 2.74 8.12 11.99
CA ARG A 118 2.55 6.93 12.81
C ARG A 118 3.69 5.92 12.62
N ALA A 119 4.12 5.68 11.39
CA ALA A 119 5.22 4.77 11.12
C ALA A 119 6.54 5.25 11.73
N ALA A 120 6.80 6.56 11.73
CA ALA A 120 7.94 7.17 12.41
C ALA A 120 7.86 6.98 13.94
N GLN A 121 6.67 7.11 14.54
CA GLN A 121 6.45 6.81 15.97
C GLN A 121 6.71 5.33 16.31
N VAL A 122 6.24 4.42 15.45
CA VAL A 122 6.53 2.98 15.60
C VAL A 122 8.03 2.72 15.50
N TYR A 123 8.70 3.30 14.51
CA TYR A 123 10.15 3.13 14.34
C TYR A 123 10.95 3.61 15.55
N VAL A 124 10.69 4.83 16.03
CA VAL A 124 11.41 5.39 17.18
C VAL A 124 11.11 4.61 18.45
N GLY A 125 9.85 4.28 18.70
CA GLY A 125 9.48 3.51 19.89
C GLY A 125 10.00 2.06 19.87
N ASP A 126 10.19 1.47 18.69
CA ASP A 126 10.77 0.14 18.57
C ASP A 126 12.26 0.14 18.94
N ILE A 127 13.03 1.15 18.52
CA ILE A 127 14.43 1.31 18.93
C ILE A 127 14.53 1.35 20.46
N ASP A 128 13.77 2.22 21.12
CA ASP A 128 13.74 2.36 22.58
C ASP A 128 13.31 1.04 23.27
N SER A 129 12.42 0.27 22.66
CA SER A 129 11.91 -0.99 23.21
C SER A 129 12.90 -2.13 23.07
N GLN A 130 13.62 -2.21 21.95
CA GLN A 130 14.69 -3.19 21.73
C GLN A 130 15.85 -2.98 22.71
N GLU A 131 16.23 -1.72 22.99
CA GLU A 131 17.23 -1.40 24.02
C GLU A 131 16.83 -1.90 25.43
N GLN A 132 15.52 -2.01 25.69
CA GLN A 132 14.96 -2.55 26.93
C GLN A 132 14.70 -4.06 26.89
N GLY A 133 15.06 -4.74 25.79
CA GLY A 133 14.83 -6.17 25.61
C GLY A 133 13.35 -6.56 25.47
N LYS A 134 12.48 -5.65 25.03
CA LYS A 134 11.04 -5.89 24.86
C LYS A 134 10.71 -6.30 23.43
N GLY A 135 10.16 -7.50 23.26
CA GLY A 135 9.62 -7.97 21.97
C GLY A 135 8.23 -7.43 21.61
N VAL A 136 7.52 -6.86 22.60
CA VAL A 136 6.19 -6.24 22.44
C VAL A 136 6.12 -5.01 23.33
N TRP A 137 5.52 -3.93 22.82
CA TRP A 137 5.39 -2.66 23.52
C TRP A 137 4.08 -1.93 23.16
N ASN A 138 3.79 -0.81 23.82
CA ASN A 138 2.53 -0.08 23.64
C ASN A 138 2.76 1.31 23.02
N LEU A 139 1.99 1.65 22.00
CA LEU A 139 1.90 2.99 21.43
C LEU A 139 0.43 3.45 21.44
N ASN A 140 0.11 4.45 22.26
CA ASN A 140 -1.24 5.04 22.36
C ASN A 140 -2.35 3.99 22.59
N GLY A 141 -2.12 3.03 23.47
CA GLY A 141 -3.07 1.96 23.78
C GLY A 141 -3.03 0.77 22.80
N GLN A 142 -2.21 0.81 21.75
CA GLN A 142 -2.08 -0.26 20.78
C GLN A 142 -0.83 -1.09 21.00
N MET A 143 -0.97 -2.41 20.90
CA MET A 143 0.13 -3.36 20.95
C MET A 143 0.96 -3.25 19.68
N ILE A 144 2.27 -3.10 19.84
CA ILE A 144 3.26 -3.08 18.77
C ILE A 144 4.14 -4.31 18.89
N ASP A 145 4.16 -5.10 17.83
CA ASP A 145 4.92 -6.33 17.67
C ASP A 145 5.70 -6.32 16.34
N ALA A 146 6.46 -7.39 16.06
CA ALA A 146 7.32 -7.46 14.88
C ALA A 146 6.57 -7.26 13.53
N PRO A 147 5.36 -7.83 13.29
CA PRO A 147 4.57 -7.52 12.11
C PRO A 147 4.20 -6.04 11.93
N VAL A 148 3.82 -5.36 13.01
CA VAL A 148 3.49 -3.93 12.96
C VAL A 148 4.74 -3.10 12.64
N VAL A 149 5.87 -3.41 13.27
CA VAL A 149 7.17 -2.77 12.99
C VAL A 149 7.58 -2.97 11.53
N LYS A 150 7.49 -4.20 11.01
CA LYS A 150 7.81 -4.51 9.61
C LYS A 150 6.96 -3.69 8.63
N THR A 151 5.68 -3.53 8.93
CA THR A 151 4.75 -2.73 8.11
C THR A 151 5.12 -1.25 8.16
N ALA A 152 5.46 -0.72 9.33
CA ALA A 152 5.91 0.66 9.49
C ALA A 152 7.20 0.93 8.71
N LEU A 153 8.20 0.05 8.80
CA LEU A 153 9.46 0.18 8.05
C LEU A 153 9.23 0.18 6.54
N SER A 154 8.42 -0.75 6.03
CA SER A 154 8.09 -0.81 4.61
C SER A 154 7.35 0.43 4.13
N LEU A 155 6.53 1.04 4.99
CA LEU A 155 5.82 2.28 4.69
C LEU A 155 6.77 3.49 4.64
N LEU A 156 7.74 3.58 5.55
CA LEU A 156 8.77 4.63 5.56
C LEU A 156 9.67 4.54 4.33
N ASP A 157 10.10 3.34 3.94
CA ASP A 157 10.86 3.12 2.71
C ASP A 157 10.09 3.62 1.47
N ARG A 158 8.82 3.24 1.36
CA ARG A 158 7.94 3.73 0.29
C ARG A 158 7.76 5.25 0.33
N ALA A 159 7.65 5.85 1.51
CA ALA A 159 7.53 7.30 1.67
C ALA A 159 8.78 8.03 1.15
N SER A 160 9.97 7.50 1.46
CA SER A 160 11.24 8.03 0.95
C SER A 160 11.29 8.01 -0.59
N VAL A 161 10.89 6.89 -1.21
CA VAL A 161 10.81 6.77 -2.68
C VAL A 161 9.78 7.73 -3.29
N CYS A 162 8.72 8.08 -2.55
CA CYS A 162 7.76 9.11 -2.94
C CYS A 162 8.24 10.56 -2.72
N GLY A 163 9.49 10.77 -2.28
CA GLY A 163 10.04 12.09 -2.02
C GLY A 163 9.59 12.73 -0.69
N ILE A 164 9.01 11.95 0.22
CA ILE A 164 8.64 12.41 1.56
C ILE A 164 9.90 12.43 2.43
N ASP A 165 10.13 13.55 3.11
CA ASP A 165 11.24 13.73 4.06
C ASP A 165 11.01 12.92 5.35
N VAL A 166 11.36 11.64 5.29
CA VAL A 166 11.23 10.67 6.39
C VAL A 166 12.16 11.00 7.55
N ASP A 167 13.39 11.45 7.29
CA ASP A 167 14.39 11.75 8.32
C ASP A 167 13.93 12.89 9.22
N ASN A 168 13.31 13.91 8.65
CA ASN A 168 12.69 15.00 9.41
C ASN A 168 11.51 14.52 10.25
N ARG A 169 10.65 13.64 9.71
CA ARG A 169 9.54 13.05 10.48
C ARG A 169 10.05 12.25 11.69
N ILE A 170 11.08 11.43 11.51
CA ILE A 170 11.72 10.67 12.59
C ILE A 170 12.35 11.62 13.62
N SER A 171 13.08 12.64 13.16
CA SER A 171 13.74 13.62 14.03
C SER A 171 12.72 14.39 14.88
N LYS A 172 11.61 14.81 14.28
CA LYS A 172 10.51 15.47 15.00
C LYS A 172 9.92 14.57 16.09
N VAL A 173 9.66 13.30 15.79
CA VAL A 173 9.16 12.34 16.78
C VAL A 173 10.14 12.18 17.96
N ARG A 174 11.45 12.14 17.69
CA ARG A 174 12.48 12.06 18.74
C ARG A 174 12.49 13.30 19.63
N LEU A 175 12.38 14.49 19.03
CA LEU A 175 12.31 15.76 19.76
C LEU A 175 11.06 15.81 20.65
N ASP A 176 9.88 15.49 20.09
CA ASP A 176 8.62 15.45 20.85
C ASP A 176 8.66 14.44 22.02
N ALA A 177 9.39 13.34 21.87
CA ALA A 177 9.59 12.36 22.94
C ALA A 177 10.53 12.90 24.05
N TRP A 178 11.58 13.60 23.66
CA TRP A 178 12.53 14.19 24.60
C TRP A 178 11.91 15.33 25.42
N GLU A 179 11.17 16.24 24.78
CA GLU A 179 10.45 17.33 25.46
C GLU A 179 9.44 16.79 26.49
N ARG A 180 8.71 15.72 26.16
CA ARG A 180 7.82 15.04 27.10
C ARG A 180 8.54 14.47 28.31
N ARG A 181 9.73 13.88 28.12
CA ARG A 181 10.57 13.39 29.23
C ARG A 181 11.03 14.53 30.13
N LEU A 182 11.48 15.64 29.56
CA LEU A 182 11.88 16.82 30.33
C LEU A 182 10.73 17.40 31.15
N ASN A 183 9.56 17.59 30.53
CA ASN A 183 8.39 18.14 31.20
C ASN A 183 7.82 17.21 32.29
N SER A 184 8.14 15.91 32.26
CA SER A 184 7.76 14.97 33.32
C SER A 184 8.70 14.99 34.54
N LEU A 185 9.85 15.66 34.43
CA LEU A 185 10.84 15.81 35.49
C LEU A 185 10.72 17.15 36.25
N LEU A 186 9.86 18.05 35.78
CA LEU A 186 9.50 19.33 36.41
C LEU A 186 8.13 19.21 37.09
#